data_AF-A0AB73MDK1-F1
#
_entry.id   AF-A0AB73MDK1-F1
#
_cell.length_a   1.000
_cell.length_b   1.000
_cell.length_c   1.000
_cell.angle_alpha   90.00
_cell.angle_beta   90.00
_cell.angle_gamma   90.00
#
_symmetry.space_group_name_H-M   'P 1'
#
loop_
_entity.id
_entity.type
_entity.pdbx_description
1 polymer ?
#
loop_
_entity_poly.entity_id
_entity_poly.type
_entity_poly.pdbx_seq_one_letter_code
_entity_poly.pdbx_strand_id
1 'polypeptide(L)'
;MFACSWVEQKRSFPPMEFQTLLDSVLFDSIVRKEIDSLLDKKRNGIELDEENRIDVLNEFIETQIRHFEEVVSGFDPAQKPDSKKMDLEFRKILNL
;
A
#
# COMPACT_ATOMS: atom_id res chain seq x y z
N MET A 1 -0.69 -1.84 -2.68
CA MET A 1 -0.16 -0.56 -3.22
C MET A 1 -0.34 0.61 -2.25
N PHE A 2 -1.53 0.92 -1.74
CA PHE A 2 -1.70 2.02 -0.76
C PHE A 2 -0.80 1.91 0.49
N ALA A 3 -0.65 0.69 1.03
CA ALA A 3 0.31 0.42 2.09
C ALA A 3 1.76 0.69 1.66
N CYS A 4 2.13 0.36 0.44
CA CYS A 4 3.45 0.66 -0.12
C CYS A 4 3.66 2.18 -0.22
N SER A 5 2.67 2.92 -0.74
CA SER A 5 2.68 4.38 -0.78
C SER A 5 2.84 4.99 0.61
N TRP A 6 2.17 4.42 1.63
CA TRP A 6 2.35 4.85 3.01
C TRP A 6 3.80 4.66 3.48
N VAL A 7 4.36 3.47 3.30
CA VAL A 7 5.74 3.17 3.72
C VAL A 7 6.74 4.06 3.01
N GLU A 8 6.54 4.30 1.71
CA GLU A 8 7.37 5.20 0.90
C GLU A 8 7.33 6.65 1.43
N GLN A 9 6.13 7.19 1.69
CA GLN A 9 5.94 8.59 2.12
C GLN A 9 6.28 8.81 3.59
N LYS A 10 5.92 7.88 4.47
CA LYS A 10 5.91 8.07 5.93
C LYS A 10 6.90 7.20 6.69
N ARG A 11 7.62 6.28 6.01
CA ARG A 11 8.65 5.40 6.59
C ARG A 11 8.20 4.69 7.89
N SER A 12 6.92 4.34 7.96
CA SER A 12 6.26 3.75 9.13
C SER A 12 5.24 2.72 8.70
N PHE A 13 4.69 1.97 9.66
CA PHE A 13 3.65 0.98 9.39
C PHE A 13 2.33 1.67 9.02
N PRO A 14 1.63 1.20 7.96
CA PRO A 14 0.34 1.76 7.59
C PRO A 14 -0.74 1.42 8.63
N PRO A 15 -1.76 2.28 8.78
CA PRO A 15 -2.93 1.97 9.59
C PRO A 15 -3.68 0.77 9.02
N MET A 16 -4.29 -0.02 9.90
CA MET A 16 -5.09 -1.18 9.51
C MET A 16 -6.44 -0.79 8.90
N GLU A 17 -6.97 0.37 9.32
CA GLU A 17 -8.26 0.87 8.89
C GLU A 17 -8.17 1.44 7.47
N PHE A 18 -8.95 0.86 6.55
CA PHE A 18 -8.80 1.11 5.11
C PHE A 18 -9.13 2.56 4.71
N GLN A 19 -10.15 3.18 5.32
CA GLN A 19 -10.53 4.55 4.98
C GLN A 19 -9.42 5.51 5.39
N THR A 20 -8.90 5.37 6.62
CA THR A 20 -7.74 6.15 7.07
C THR A 20 -6.52 5.97 6.16
N LEU A 21 -6.24 4.73 5.72
CA LEU A 21 -5.14 4.48 4.78
C LEU A 21 -5.37 5.20 3.45
N LEU A 22 -6.57 5.05 2.87
CA LEU A 22 -6.94 5.64 1.58
C LEU A 22 -6.87 7.17 1.62
N ASP A 23 -7.49 7.79 2.63
CA ASP A 23 -7.51 9.25 2.83
C ASP A 23 -6.11 9.84 3.00
N SER A 24 -5.17 9.04 3.51
CA SER A 24 -3.81 9.48 3.77
C SER A 24 -2.89 9.46 2.56
N VAL A 25 -3.19 8.65 1.54
CA VAL A 25 -2.24 8.37 0.44
C VAL A 25 -2.83 8.58 -0.95
N LEU A 26 -4.15 8.64 -1.11
CA LEU A 26 -4.81 8.83 -2.40
C LEU A 26 -5.37 10.26 -2.51
N PHE A 27 -4.76 11.05 -3.40
CA PHE A 27 -5.16 12.44 -3.66
C PHE A 27 -5.83 12.65 -5.03
N ASP A 28 -5.78 11.65 -5.91
CA ASP A 28 -6.50 11.71 -7.19
C ASP A 28 -8.00 11.57 -6.95
N SER A 29 -8.73 12.66 -7.15
CA SER A 29 -10.18 12.72 -6.92
C SER A 29 -10.98 11.82 -7.86
N ILE A 30 -10.48 11.54 -9.07
CA ILE A 30 -11.18 10.72 -10.06
C ILE A 30 -11.07 9.25 -9.63
N VAL A 31 -9.84 8.79 -9.35
CA VAL A 31 -9.59 7.44 -8.82
C VAL A 31 -10.33 7.23 -7.50
N ARG A 32 -10.31 8.24 -6.62
CA ARG A 32 -11.01 8.20 -5.33
C ARG A 32 -12.51 7.96 -5.50
N LYS A 33 -13.15 8.69 -6.41
CA LYS A 33 -14.59 8.56 -6.66
C LYS A 33 -14.97 7.15 -7.11
N GLU A 34 -14.18 6.54 -7.99
CA GLU A 34 -14.43 5.16 -8.44
C GLU A 34 -14.26 4.15 -7.30
N ILE A 35 -13.27 4.33 -6.42
CA ILE A 35 -13.10 3.48 -5.24
C ILE A 35 -14.27 3.63 -4.27
N ASP A 36 -14.69 4.86 -3.97
CA ASP A 36 -15.82 5.10 -3.06
C ASP A 36 -17.11 4.46 -3.60
N SER A 37 -17.36 4.56 -4.92
CA SER A 37 -18.47 3.87 -5.59
C SER A 37 -18.43 2.34 -5.37
N LEU A 38 -17.25 1.72 -5.55
CA LEU A 38 -17.09 0.28 -5.31
C LEU A 38 -17.29 -0.11 -3.85
N LEU A 39 -16.83 0.72 -2.90
CA LEU A 39 -17.03 0.50 -1.48
C LEU A 39 -18.52 0.54 -1.11
N ASP A 40 -19.27 1.49 -1.67
CA ASP A 40 -20.70 1.61 -1.44
C ASP A 40 -21.46 0.40 -2.01
N LYS A 41 -21.14 -0.04 -3.23
CA LYS A 41 -21.71 -1.28 -3.80
C LYS A 41 -21.44 -2.49 -2.90
N LYS A 42 -20.19 -2.65 -2.46
CA LYS A 42 -19.77 -3.74 -1.57
C LYS A 42 -20.50 -3.72 -0.23
N ARG A 43 -20.68 -2.54 0.38
CA ARG A 43 -21.41 -2.37 1.64
C ARG A 43 -22.88 -2.71 1.51
N ASN A 44 -23.48 -2.39 0.37
CA ASN A 44 -24.89 -2.66 0.08
C ASN A 44 -25.15 -4.13 -0.29
N GLY A 45 -24.14 -5.00 -0.28
CA GLY A 45 -24.28 -6.42 -0.59
C GLY A 45 -24.68 -6.67 -2.04
N ILE A 46 -24.42 -5.71 -2.93
CA ILE A 46 -24.58 -5.93 -4.37
C ILE A 46 -23.49 -6.93 -4.74
N GLU A 47 -23.89 -8.17 -5.04
CA GLU A 47 -22.98 -9.13 -5.66
C GLU A 47 -22.54 -8.55 -7.00
N LEU A 48 -21.30 -8.10 -7.02
CA LEU A 48 -20.60 -7.77 -8.24
C LEU A 48 -20.32 -9.11 -8.91
N ASP A 49 -21.11 -9.46 -9.92
CA ASP A 49 -20.69 -10.45 -10.92
C ASP A 49 -19.42 -9.94 -11.63
N GLU A 50 -18.93 -10.58 -12.68
CA GLU A 50 -17.86 -10.00 -13.50
C GLU A 50 -18.28 -8.62 -14.07
N GLU A 51 -17.98 -7.55 -13.34
CA GLU A 51 -18.22 -6.17 -13.78
C GLU A 51 -17.20 -5.79 -14.85
N ASN A 52 -17.60 -4.87 -15.72
CA ASN A 52 -16.72 -4.29 -16.72
C ASN A 52 -15.51 -3.61 -16.06
N ARG A 53 -14.37 -3.73 -16.75
CA ARG A 53 -13.14 -2.99 -16.45
C ARG A 53 -13.43 -1.50 -16.23
N ILE A 54 -13.00 -0.96 -15.09
CA ILE A 54 -13.01 0.48 -14.82
C ILE A 54 -11.66 1.04 -15.23
N ASP A 55 -11.59 1.68 -16.41
CA ASP A 55 -10.30 2.05 -17.03
C ASP A 55 -9.43 2.94 -16.13
N VAL A 56 -10.03 3.94 -15.48
CA VAL A 56 -9.32 4.85 -14.56
C VAL A 56 -8.63 4.08 -13.43
N LEU A 57 -9.31 3.08 -12.83
CA LEU A 57 -8.72 2.28 -11.77
C LEU A 57 -7.62 1.36 -12.29
N ASN A 58 -7.82 0.77 -13.47
CA ASN A 58 -6.83 -0.11 -14.06
C ASN A 58 -5.55 0.65 -14.43
N GLU A 59 -5.66 1.81 -15.06
CA GLU A 59 -4.53 2.67 -15.38
C GLU A 59 -3.78 3.12 -14.12
N PHE A 60 -4.53 3.50 -13.07
CA PHE A 60 -3.94 3.82 -11.77
C PHE A 60 -3.17 2.64 -11.18
N ILE A 61 -3.78 1.44 -11.17
CA ILE A 61 -3.15 0.23 -10.63
C ILE A 61 -1.86 -0.09 -11.37
N GLU A 62 -1.91 -0.11 -12.69
CA GLU A 62 -0.76 -0.37 -13.57
C GLU A 62 0.37 0.64 -13.36
N THR A 63 0.02 1.91 -13.17
CA THR A 63 1.00 2.97 -12.89
C THR A 63 1.67 2.77 -11.54
N GLN A 64 0.90 2.45 -10.50
CA GLN A 64 1.44 2.19 -9.17
C GLN A 64 2.31 0.93 -9.13
N ILE A 65 1.95 -0.13 -9.87
CA ILE A 65 2.77 -1.35 -9.98
C ILE A 65 4.14 -1.00 -10.58
N ARG A 66 4.15 -0.35 -11.75
CA ARG A 66 5.41 0.05 -12.41
C ARG A 66 6.28 0.91 -11.52
N HIS A 67 5.69 1.91 -10.84
CA HIS A 67 6.40 2.76 -9.89
C HIS A 67 7.08 1.93 -8.80
N PHE A 68 6.38 0.98 -8.17
CA PHE A 68 6.98 0.18 -7.11
C PHE A 68 8.00 -0.85 -7.63
N GLU A 69 7.83 -1.38 -8.84
CA GLU A 69 8.85 -2.21 -9.50
C GLU A 69 10.14 -1.41 -9.71
N GLU A 70 10.04 -0.17 -10.18
CA GLU A 70 11.19 0.73 -10.33
C GLU A 70 11.86 1.04 -8.98
N VAL A 71 11.06 1.36 -7.95
CA VAL A 71 11.56 1.67 -6.61
C VAL A 71 12.35 0.50 -6.01
N VAL A 72 11.91 -0.74 -6.23
CA VAL A 72 12.58 -1.93 -5.69
C VAL A 72 13.63 -2.52 -6.63
N SER A 73 13.76 -2.04 -7.87
CA SER A 73 14.69 -2.58 -8.87
C SER A 73 16.16 -2.60 -8.40
N GLY A 74 16.56 -1.64 -7.57
CA GLY A 74 17.90 -1.56 -6.99
C GLY A 74 18.05 -2.25 -5.63
N PHE A 75 17.00 -2.86 -5.09
CA PHE A 75 17.03 -3.54 -3.81
C PHE A 75 17.54 -4.98 -3.99
N ASP A 76 18.67 -5.30 -3.36
CA ASP A 76 19.18 -6.67 -3.28
C ASP A 76 18.67 -7.33 -1.98
N PRO A 77 17.79 -8.35 -2.06
CA PRO A 77 17.30 -9.06 -0.87
C PRO A 77 18.41 -9.79 -0.08
N ALA A 78 19.58 -10.01 -0.69
CA ALA A 78 20.75 -10.58 -0.02
C ALA A 78 21.50 -9.54 0.85
N GLN A 79 21.29 -8.24 0.63
CA GLN A 79 21.84 -7.15 1.44
C GLN A 79 20.98 -6.82 2.66
N LYS A 80 20.31 -7.82 3.25
CA LYS A 80 19.62 -7.61 4.51
C LYS A 80 20.63 -7.29 5.62
N PRO A 81 20.31 -6.37 6.54
CA PRO A 81 21.13 -6.16 7.73
C PRO A 81 21.31 -7.49 8.48
N ASP A 82 22.50 -7.71 9.03
CA ASP A 82 22.78 -8.89 9.86
C ASP A 82 21.78 -8.96 11.01
N SER A 83 20.93 -10.00 10.99
CA SER A 83 19.87 -10.19 11.99
C SER A 83 20.45 -10.32 13.40
N LYS A 84 21.63 -10.92 13.55
CA LYS A 84 22.29 -11.03 14.87
C LYS A 84 22.71 -9.67 15.40
N LYS A 85 23.17 -8.77 14.52
CA LYS A 85 23.54 -7.40 14.89
C LYS A 85 22.30 -6.61 15.29
N MET A 86 21.20 -6.74 14.54
CA MET A 86 19.91 -6.14 14.91
C MET A 86 19.41 -6.65 16.26
N ASP A 87 19.42 -7.96 16.49
CA ASP A 87 18.98 -8.56 17.75
C ASP A 87 19.82 -8.08 18.94
N LEU A 88 21.14 -7.95 18.76
CA LEU A 88 22.03 -7.45 19.80
C LEU A 88 21.72 -5.99 20.16
N GLU A 89 21.56 -5.12 19.16
CA GLU A 89 21.21 -3.71 19.40
C GLU A 89 19.81 -3.58 20.03
N PHE A 90 18.86 -4.41 19.59
CA PHE A 90 17.52 -4.43 20.18
C PHE A 90 17.54 -4.85 21.65
N ARG A 91 18.34 -5.87 22.01
CA ARG A 91 18.51 -6.30 23.41
C ARG A 91 19.15 -5.21 24.28
N LYS A 92 20.16 -4.50 23.76
CA LYS A 92 20.75 -3.34 24.47
C LYS A 92 19.72 -2.26 24.76
N ILE A 93 18.85 -1.92 23.81
CA ILE A 93 17.77 -0.93 23.99
C ILE A 93 16.80 -1.39 25.08
N LEU A 94 16.52 -2.69 25.16
CA LEU A 94 15.61 -3.28 26.15
C LEU A 94 16.27 -3.60 27.51
N ASN A 95 17.56 -3.29 27.69
CA ASN A 95 18.36 -3.69 28.86
C ASN A 95 18.33 -5.21 29.14
N LEU A 96 18.35 -6.02 28.07
CA LEU A 96 18.46 -7.49 28.10
C LEU A 96 19.88 -7.96 27.82
#